data_AF-A0A7M4A7A7-F1
#
_entry.id   AF-A0A7M4A7A7-F1
#
_cell.length_a   1.000
_cell.length_b   1.000
_cell.length_c   1.000
_cell.angle_alpha   90.00
_cell.angle_beta   90.00
_cell.angle_gamma   90.00
#
_symmetry.space_group_name_H-M   'P 1'
#
loop_
_entity.id
_entity.type
_entity.pdbx_description
1 polymer ?
#
loop_
_entity_poly.entity_id
_entity_poly.type
_entity_poly.pdbx_seq_one_letter_code
_entity_poly.pdbx_strand_id
1 'polypeptide(L)'
;MVIEELIRAAARLRDDVDLIGQKLVDDGKIDCVYNPLIYAWEPHKAFIELGGGKGAKTLILGMNPGPHGMGQMGIPFSATKVVRDLLNIRDLEVKQPRNLHPKRPVAGLKWHKEEVSGTRLWNLLEKHYGDTEKIFSNIFVVNHCPLMLFNGERATNITPDKISGESVRELIQRCDQHLKEVVEIMDIKRVIGVGKYAEKRANQALKGMNVEIVSCWHPSPASPLANRNKGKDWRENIRSVLP
;
A
#
# COMPACT_ATOMS: atom_id res chain seq x y z
N MET A 1 9.83 3.38 -20.46
CA MET A 1 10.75 2.37 -19.86
C MET A 1 10.43 2.11 -18.38
N VAL A 2 10.70 2.99 -17.40
CA VAL A 2 10.40 2.70 -15.96
C VAL A 2 8.89 2.54 -15.65
N ILE A 3 8.06 3.50 -16.08
CA ILE A 3 6.61 3.50 -15.78
C ILE A 3 5.92 2.24 -16.34
N GLU A 4 6.22 1.89 -17.59
CA GLU A 4 5.66 0.69 -18.24
C GLU A 4 6.07 -0.60 -17.52
N GLU A 5 7.32 -0.69 -17.07
CA GLU A 5 7.81 -1.85 -16.31
C GLU A 5 7.11 -1.96 -14.96
N LEU A 6 6.90 -0.83 -14.25
CA LEU A 6 6.12 -0.80 -13.01
C LEU A 6 4.68 -1.24 -13.22
N ILE A 7 4.03 -0.75 -14.29
CA ILE A 7 2.66 -1.16 -14.63
C ILE A 7 2.62 -2.67 -14.92
N ARG A 8 3.59 -3.21 -15.67
CA ARG A 8 3.68 -4.65 -15.95
C ARG A 8 3.94 -5.45 -14.68
N ALA A 9 4.82 -5.00 -13.79
CA ALA A 9 5.10 -5.66 -12.52
C ALA A 9 3.86 -5.66 -11.62
N ALA A 10 3.14 -4.54 -11.53
CA ALA A 10 1.90 -4.43 -10.77
C ALA A 10 0.78 -5.30 -11.37
N ALA A 11 0.68 -5.41 -12.71
CA ALA A 11 -0.27 -6.27 -13.38
C ALA A 11 0.03 -7.76 -13.13
N ARG A 12 1.30 -8.19 -13.18
CA ARG A 12 1.67 -9.56 -12.81
C ARG A 12 1.32 -9.85 -11.35
N LEU A 13 1.67 -8.93 -10.43
CA LEU A 13 1.30 -9.10 -9.02
C LEU A 13 -0.22 -9.21 -8.86
N ARG A 14 -0.98 -8.31 -9.50
CA ARG A 14 -2.44 -8.30 -9.50
C ARG A 14 -3.02 -9.65 -9.88
N ASP A 15 -2.56 -10.22 -10.99
CA ASP A 15 -3.11 -11.46 -11.54
C ASP A 15 -2.71 -12.67 -10.68
N ASP A 16 -1.44 -12.73 -10.26
CA ASP A 16 -0.92 -13.84 -9.45
C ASP A 16 -1.60 -13.90 -8.07
N VAL A 17 -1.73 -12.75 -7.39
CA VAL A 17 -2.33 -12.70 -6.04
C VAL A 17 -3.85 -12.81 -6.06
N ASP A 18 -4.52 -12.61 -7.19
CA ASP A 18 -5.95 -12.87 -7.30
C ASP A 18 -6.24 -14.37 -7.14
N LEU A 19 -5.45 -15.21 -7.82
CA LEU A 19 -5.53 -16.66 -7.72
C LEU A 19 -5.15 -17.17 -6.33
N ILE A 20 -4.04 -16.66 -5.77
CA ILE A 20 -3.61 -17.02 -4.41
C ILE A 20 -4.64 -16.56 -3.36
N GLY A 21 -5.22 -15.38 -3.56
CA GLY A 21 -6.29 -14.85 -2.72
C GLY A 21 -7.52 -15.75 -2.70
N GLN A 22 -7.94 -16.25 -3.87
CA GLN A 22 -9.04 -17.21 -3.95
C GLN A 22 -8.70 -18.53 -3.27
N LYS A 23 -7.47 -19.04 -3.45
CA LYS A 23 -6.98 -20.24 -2.75
C LYS A 23 -7.04 -20.09 -1.22
N LEU A 24 -6.75 -18.90 -0.67
CA LEU A 24 -6.91 -18.64 0.77
C LEU A 24 -8.36 -18.77 1.24
N VAL A 25 -9.33 -18.38 0.41
CA VAL A 25 -10.76 -18.55 0.70
C VAL A 25 -11.14 -20.03 0.63
N ASP A 26 -10.72 -20.72 -0.43
CA ASP A 26 -11.04 -22.13 -0.67
C ASP A 26 -10.43 -23.05 0.43
N ASP A 27 -9.24 -22.70 0.93
CA ASP A 27 -8.56 -23.36 2.05
C ASP A 27 -9.20 -23.04 3.43
N GLY A 28 -10.26 -22.22 3.47
CA GLY A 28 -10.91 -21.77 4.70
C GLY A 28 -10.02 -20.93 5.61
N LYS A 29 -9.00 -20.25 5.07
CA LYS A 29 -8.09 -19.39 5.86
C LYS A 29 -8.70 -18.03 6.15
N ILE A 30 -9.59 -17.58 5.28
CA ILE A 30 -10.32 -16.32 5.33
C ILE A 30 -11.69 -16.53 4.68
N ASP A 31 -12.66 -15.66 5.00
CA ASP A 31 -14.00 -15.74 4.43
C ASP A 31 -14.18 -14.88 3.18
N CYS A 32 -13.36 -13.83 3.03
CA CYS A 32 -13.48 -12.89 1.93
C CYS A 32 -12.13 -12.22 1.63
N VAL A 33 -11.84 -12.03 0.34
CA VAL A 33 -10.64 -11.38 -0.17
C VAL A 33 -11.00 -10.31 -1.18
N TYR A 34 -10.41 -9.12 -1.05
CA TYR A 34 -10.48 -8.07 -2.07
C TYR A 34 -9.10 -7.82 -2.65
N ASN A 35 -9.05 -7.70 -3.97
CA ASN A 35 -7.88 -7.29 -4.74
C ASN A 35 -8.12 -5.93 -5.42
N PRO A 36 -7.72 -4.79 -4.80
CA PRO A 36 -7.91 -3.46 -5.37
C PRO A 36 -7.17 -3.26 -6.69
N LEU A 37 -6.13 -4.05 -6.97
CA LEU A 37 -5.43 -3.96 -8.25
C LEU A 37 -6.31 -4.48 -9.40
N ILE A 38 -7.34 -5.30 -9.13
CA ILE A 38 -8.32 -5.72 -10.13
C ILE A 38 -9.40 -4.65 -10.30
N TYR A 39 -10.13 -4.31 -9.24
CA TYR A 39 -11.32 -3.48 -9.37
C TYR A 39 -11.02 -1.97 -9.37
N ALA A 40 -9.88 -1.52 -8.84
CA ALA A 40 -9.44 -0.13 -8.85
C ALA A 40 -8.16 0.06 -9.67
N TRP A 41 -8.03 -0.69 -10.78
CA TRP A 41 -6.85 -0.69 -11.63
C TRP A 41 -6.57 0.69 -12.25
N GLU A 42 -7.59 1.38 -12.77
CA GLU A 42 -7.39 2.67 -13.45
C GLU A 42 -6.79 3.74 -12.51
N PRO A 43 -7.32 3.96 -11.28
CA PRO A 43 -6.64 4.81 -10.29
C PRO A 43 -5.23 4.36 -9.92
N HIS A 44 -5.00 3.04 -9.79
CA HIS A 44 -3.69 2.51 -9.44
C HIS A 44 -2.67 2.79 -10.55
N LYS A 45 -3.04 2.56 -11.81
CA LYS A 45 -2.22 2.85 -12.99
C LYS A 45 -1.91 4.34 -13.08
N ALA A 46 -2.91 5.21 -12.90
CA ALA A 46 -2.72 6.66 -12.89
C ALA A 46 -1.73 7.10 -11.78
N PHE A 47 -1.76 6.45 -10.61
CA PHE A 47 -0.79 6.70 -9.55
C PHE A 47 0.64 6.29 -9.92
N ILE A 48 0.82 5.16 -10.60
CA ILE A 48 2.12 4.74 -11.14
C ILE A 48 2.62 5.74 -12.18
N GLU A 49 1.75 6.17 -13.11
CA GLU A 49 2.08 7.15 -14.15
C GLU A 49 2.46 8.52 -13.55
N LEU A 50 1.79 8.92 -12.46
CA LEU A 50 2.04 10.18 -11.76
C LEU A 50 3.45 10.24 -11.15
N GLY A 51 3.87 9.18 -10.46
CA GLY A 51 5.07 9.21 -9.61
C GLY A 51 6.19 8.24 -9.97
N GLY A 52 5.89 7.11 -10.63
CA GLY A 52 6.81 5.99 -10.79
C GLY A 52 8.06 6.28 -11.64
N GLY A 53 8.02 7.32 -12.48
CA GLY A 53 9.14 7.73 -13.34
C GLY A 53 9.84 9.02 -12.91
N LYS A 54 9.62 9.50 -11.69
CA LYS A 54 10.09 10.84 -11.25
C LYS A 54 11.47 10.85 -10.60
N GLY A 55 12.11 9.70 -10.44
CA GLY A 55 13.51 9.60 -9.98
C GLY A 55 13.68 9.32 -8.48
N ALA A 56 12.60 9.02 -7.75
CA ALA A 56 12.67 8.60 -6.36
C ALA A 56 13.74 7.52 -6.12
N LYS A 57 14.60 7.75 -5.11
CA LYS A 57 15.58 6.76 -4.63
C LYS A 57 15.22 6.15 -3.29
N THR A 58 14.12 6.61 -2.68
CA THR A 58 13.58 6.08 -1.45
C THR A 58 12.17 5.52 -1.66
N LEU A 59 11.88 4.34 -1.13
CA LEU A 59 10.56 3.72 -1.17
C LEU A 59 9.95 3.73 0.23
N ILE A 60 8.73 4.24 0.36
CA ILE A 60 7.90 4.04 1.55
C ILE A 60 7.10 2.76 1.36
N LEU A 61 7.33 1.80 2.25
CA LEU A 61 6.71 0.48 2.19
C LEU A 61 5.66 0.33 3.30
N GLY A 62 4.40 0.16 2.90
CA GLY A 62 3.31 -0.26 3.78
C GLY A 62 3.09 -1.77 3.81
N MET A 63 2.14 -2.20 4.63
CA MET A 63 1.79 -3.62 4.78
C MET A 63 0.78 -4.07 3.72
N ASN A 64 -0.48 -3.64 3.85
CA ASN A 64 -1.57 -3.98 2.95
C ASN A 64 -2.68 -2.92 3.02
N PRO A 65 -3.65 -2.91 2.09
CA PRO A 65 -4.69 -1.89 2.03
C PRO A 65 -5.54 -1.80 3.30
N GLY A 66 -5.88 -0.57 3.70
CA GLY A 66 -6.99 -0.31 4.61
C GLY A 66 -8.33 -0.20 3.85
N PRO A 67 -9.47 -0.42 4.54
CA PRO A 67 -10.81 -0.49 3.93
C PRO A 67 -11.36 0.85 3.47
N HIS A 68 -10.72 1.96 3.82
CA HIS A 68 -11.20 3.31 3.54
C HIS A 68 -10.23 4.10 2.65
N GLY A 69 -9.01 3.60 2.46
CA GLY A 69 -7.98 4.12 1.56
C GLY A 69 -7.81 3.21 0.35
N MET A 70 -6.67 2.52 0.27
CA MET A 70 -6.32 1.70 -0.91
C MET A 70 -7.40 0.66 -1.29
N GLY A 71 -8.16 0.13 -0.32
CA GLY A 71 -9.29 -0.77 -0.58
C GLY A 71 -10.49 -0.14 -1.28
N GLN A 72 -10.53 1.19 -1.38
CA GLN A 72 -11.55 1.91 -2.13
C GLN A 72 -11.02 2.35 -3.49
N MET A 73 -9.75 2.75 -3.57
CA MET A 73 -9.24 3.55 -4.69
C MET A 73 -7.90 3.07 -5.26
N GLY A 74 -7.41 1.89 -4.87
CA GLY A 74 -6.22 1.28 -5.48
C GLY A 74 -4.88 1.96 -5.16
N ILE A 75 -4.88 3.08 -4.43
CA ILE A 75 -3.66 3.87 -4.16
C ILE A 75 -3.13 3.61 -2.74
N PRO A 76 -1.84 3.28 -2.54
CA PRO A 76 -1.26 3.04 -1.21
C PRO A 76 -1.44 4.22 -0.23
N PHE A 77 -1.77 3.90 1.02
CA PHE A 77 -2.04 4.89 2.08
C PHE A 77 -2.97 6.02 1.63
N SER A 78 -3.94 5.78 0.76
CA SER A 78 -4.79 6.86 0.24
C SER A 78 -5.92 7.23 1.18
N ALA A 79 -6.49 8.41 0.95
CA ALA A 79 -7.77 8.86 1.48
C ALA A 79 -8.43 9.73 0.39
N THR A 80 -9.76 9.81 0.37
CA THR A 80 -10.51 10.45 -0.73
C THR A 80 -10.03 11.89 -1.02
N LYS A 81 -9.87 12.71 0.02
CA LYS A 81 -9.36 14.09 -0.17
C LYS A 81 -7.94 14.12 -0.70
N VAL A 82 -7.06 13.26 -0.21
CA VAL A 82 -5.67 13.18 -0.70
C VAL A 82 -5.64 12.85 -2.18
N VAL A 83 -6.40 11.84 -2.61
CA VAL A 83 -6.40 11.40 -4.01
C VAL A 83 -6.97 12.49 -4.92
N ARG A 84 -8.05 13.15 -4.49
CA ARG A 84 -8.68 14.23 -5.26
C ARG A 84 -7.86 15.51 -5.27
N ASP A 85 -7.39 15.99 -4.13
CA ASP A 85 -6.89 17.36 -3.96
C ASP A 85 -5.38 17.44 -4.16
N LEU A 86 -4.62 16.46 -3.64
CA LEU A 86 -3.15 16.43 -3.75
C LEU A 86 -2.70 15.66 -5.00
N LEU A 87 -3.15 14.42 -5.17
CA LEU A 87 -2.72 13.57 -6.29
C LEU A 87 -3.42 13.92 -7.61
N ASN A 88 -4.51 14.70 -7.54
CA ASN A 88 -5.32 15.10 -8.68
C ASN A 88 -5.81 13.92 -9.55
N ILE A 89 -6.05 12.76 -8.94
CA ILE A 89 -6.62 11.58 -9.59
C ILE A 89 -8.13 11.61 -9.37
N ARG A 90 -8.90 11.81 -10.45
CA ARG A 90 -10.35 12.06 -10.41
C ARG A 90 -11.04 11.32 -11.54
N ASP A 91 -12.33 11.05 -11.36
CA ASP A 91 -13.24 10.55 -12.40
C ASP A 91 -12.81 9.26 -13.12
N LEU A 92 -11.92 8.47 -12.50
CA LEU A 92 -11.52 7.14 -12.98
C LEU A 92 -12.46 6.06 -12.45
N GLU A 93 -12.66 5.02 -13.26
CA GLU A 93 -13.52 3.90 -12.92
C GLU A 93 -12.94 3.09 -11.74
N VAL A 94 -13.82 2.79 -10.78
CA VAL A 94 -13.59 1.75 -9.79
C VAL A 94 -14.76 0.77 -9.87
N LYS A 95 -14.44 -0.46 -10.27
CA LYS A 95 -15.35 -1.59 -10.35
C LYS A 95 -15.63 -2.17 -8.96
N GLN A 96 -16.39 -3.26 -8.90
CA GLN A 96 -16.67 -3.97 -7.66
C GLN A 96 -15.75 -5.19 -7.48
N PRO A 97 -15.42 -5.57 -6.23
CA PRO A 97 -14.81 -6.86 -5.93
C PRO A 97 -15.69 -8.01 -6.40
N ARG A 98 -15.07 -9.15 -6.76
CA ARG A 98 -15.77 -10.36 -7.23
C ARG A 98 -16.85 -10.83 -6.25
N ASN A 99 -16.51 -10.88 -4.97
CA ASN A 99 -17.38 -11.34 -3.89
C ASN A 99 -17.52 -10.24 -2.83
N LEU A 100 -18.44 -9.30 -3.04
CA LEU A 100 -18.63 -8.16 -2.15
C LEU A 100 -19.23 -8.61 -0.80
N HIS A 101 -18.51 -8.35 0.30
CA HIS A 101 -19.03 -8.54 1.64
C HIS A 101 -19.92 -7.33 2.05
N PRO A 102 -21.15 -7.54 2.56
CA PRO A 102 -22.10 -6.45 2.87
C PRO A 102 -21.55 -5.36 3.80
N LYS A 103 -20.68 -5.73 4.75
CA LYS A 103 -20.03 -4.80 5.69
C LYS A 103 -18.76 -4.12 5.15
N ARG A 104 -18.37 -4.39 3.91
CA ARG A 104 -17.18 -3.82 3.24
C ARG A 104 -17.56 -3.35 1.83
N PRO A 105 -18.48 -2.37 1.70
CA PRO A 105 -18.82 -1.83 0.38
C PRO A 105 -17.63 -1.09 -0.25
N VAL A 106 -17.61 -1.02 -1.58
CA VAL A 106 -16.61 -0.26 -2.35
C VAL A 106 -17.33 0.81 -3.17
N ALA A 107 -17.03 2.09 -2.89
CA ALA A 107 -17.60 3.23 -3.61
C ALA A 107 -16.54 4.06 -4.36
N GLY A 108 -15.32 3.54 -4.50
CA GLY A 108 -14.31 4.15 -5.33
C GLY A 108 -13.83 5.52 -4.83
N LEU A 109 -13.56 6.41 -5.77
CA LEU A 109 -13.16 7.80 -5.54
C LEU A 109 -14.24 8.66 -4.88
N LYS A 110 -15.47 8.13 -4.70
CA LYS A 110 -16.59 8.80 -4.01
C LYS A 110 -16.77 8.32 -2.57
N TRP A 111 -15.85 7.52 -2.05
CA TRP A 111 -15.94 7.02 -0.69
C TRP A 111 -15.96 8.17 0.33
N HIS A 112 -17.00 8.21 1.15
CA HIS A 112 -17.29 9.30 2.10
C HIS A 112 -16.36 9.43 3.33
N LYS A 113 -15.61 8.37 3.69
CA LYS A 113 -14.76 8.37 4.90
C LYS A 113 -13.30 8.57 4.53
N GLU A 114 -12.60 9.36 5.33
CA GLU A 114 -11.16 9.54 5.19
C GLU A 114 -10.40 8.47 5.99
N GLU A 115 -9.42 7.83 5.36
CA GLU A 115 -8.52 6.92 6.05
C GLU A 115 -7.45 7.70 6.83
N VAL A 116 -7.55 7.67 8.16
CA VAL A 116 -6.66 8.44 9.06
C VAL A 116 -5.17 8.18 8.79
N SER A 117 -4.79 6.93 8.57
CA SER A 117 -3.40 6.56 8.26
C SER A 117 -2.90 7.24 6.99
N GLY A 118 -3.74 7.23 5.96
CA GLY A 118 -3.41 7.80 4.66
C GLY A 118 -3.35 9.32 4.68
N THR A 119 -4.36 9.96 5.29
CA THR A 119 -4.38 11.41 5.51
C THR A 119 -3.15 11.89 6.27
N ARG A 120 -2.75 11.18 7.33
CA ARG A 120 -1.55 11.53 8.10
C ARG A 120 -0.27 11.49 7.28
N LEU A 121 -0.10 10.42 6.49
CA LEU A 121 1.10 10.25 5.67
C LEU A 121 1.18 11.32 4.57
N TRP A 122 0.17 11.42 3.72
CA TRP A 122 0.22 12.32 2.56
C TRP A 122 0.24 13.79 2.95
N ASN A 123 -0.48 14.21 3.99
CA ASN A 123 -0.40 15.60 4.47
C ASN A 123 0.99 15.93 5.04
N LEU A 124 1.67 14.95 5.63
CA LEU A 124 3.05 15.15 6.09
C LEU A 124 4.00 15.29 4.90
N LEU A 125 3.84 14.47 3.87
CA LEU A 125 4.65 14.51 2.65
C LEU A 125 4.44 15.82 1.89
N GLU A 126 3.20 16.24 1.69
CA GLU A 126 2.83 17.53 1.12
C GLU A 126 3.45 18.68 1.92
N LYS A 127 3.33 18.67 3.24
CA LYS A 127 3.94 19.72 4.08
C LYS A 127 5.47 19.72 4.01
N HIS A 128 6.10 18.57 3.80
CA HIS A 128 7.55 18.44 3.82
C HIS A 128 8.18 18.78 2.47
N TYR A 129 7.61 18.27 1.37
CA TYR A 129 8.14 18.43 0.01
C TYR A 129 7.44 19.54 -0.78
N GLY A 130 6.19 19.88 -0.46
CA GLY A 130 5.40 20.92 -1.13
C GLY A 130 4.35 20.34 -2.07
N ASP A 131 4.78 19.75 -3.19
CA ASP A 131 3.91 19.28 -4.27
C ASP A 131 4.23 17.83 -4.68
N THR A 132 3.40 17.24 -5.54
CA THR A 132 3.56 15.85 -6.00
C THR A 132 4.85 15.63 -6.79
N GLU A 133 5.33 16.63 -7.54
CA GLU A 133 6.58 16.52 -8.28
C GLU A 133 7.76 16.33 -7.32
N LYS A 134 7.86 17.17 -6.29
CA LYS A 134 8.90 17.07 -5.26
C LYS A 134 8.74 15.85 -4.37
N ILE A 135 7.51 15.41 -4.08
CA ILE A 135 7.29 14.15 -3.37
C ILE A 135 7.87 13.01 -4.21
N PHE A 136 7.45 12.87 -5.47
CA PHE A 136 7.81 11.73 -6.30
C PHE A 136 9.24 11.76 -6.86
N SER A 137 9.90 12.92 -6.87
CA SER A 137 11.34 12.98 -7.15
C SER A 137 12.20 12.45 -6.00
N ASN A 138 11.67 12.38 -4.77
CA ASN A 138 12.40 11.93 -3.58
C ASN A 138 11.96 10.54 -3.12
N ILE A 139 10.64 10.29 -3.10
CA ILE A 139 10.06 9.07 -2.58
C ILE A 139 9.00 8.48 -3.50
N PHE A 140 8.78 7.17 -3.43
CA PHE A 140 7.58 6.52 -3.98
C PHE A 140 6.93 5.64 -2.91
N VAL A 141 5.62 5.39 -3.02
CA VAL A 141 4.86 4.69 -1.97
C VAL A 141 4.24 3.42 -2.53
N VAL A 142 4.48 2.29 -1.88
CA VAL A 142 3.87 0.99 -2.21
C VAL A 142 3.41 0.24 -0.96
N ASN A 143 2.48 -0.70 -1.11
CA ASN A 143 2.22 -1.71 -0.10
C ASN A 143 2.94 -3.00 -0.48
N HIS A 144 3.41 -3.75 0.52
CA HIS A 144 4.00 -5.07 0.30
C HIS A 144 2.98 -6.05 -0.28
N CYS A 145 1.81 -6.18 0.35
CA CYS A 145 0.73 -7.04 -0.12
C CYS A 145 -0.44 -6.18 -0.61
N PRO A 146 -1.00 -6.43 -1.80
CA PRO A 146 -2.11 -5.63 -2.32
C PRO A 146 -3.48 -6.13 -1.83
N LEU A 147 -3.56 -7.28 -1.16
CA LEU A 147 -4.84 -7.88 -0.80
C LEU A 147 -5.38 -7.35 0.53
N MET A 148 -6.70 -7.23 0.59
CA MET A 148 -7.44 -7.15 1.85
C MET A 148 -8.03 -8.51 2.18
N LEU A 149 -7.83 -8.93 3.43
CA LEU A 149 -8.20 -10.25 3.90
C LEU A 149 -9.19 -10.08 5.06
N PHE A 150 -10.36 -10.72 4.98
CA PHE A 150 -11.43 -10.56 5.94
C PHE A 150 -11.89 -11.89 6.53
N ASN A 151 -12.26 -11.87 7.81
CA ASN A 151 -12.75 -13.05 8.52
C ASN A 151 -14.00 -12.75 9.37
N GLY A 152 -14.83 -13.76 9.50
CA GLY A 152 -16.13 -13.79 10.15
C GLY A 152 -17.18 -12.93 9.46
N GLU A 153 -18.42 -13.05 9.94
CA GLU A 153 -19.58 -12.26 9.48
C GLU A 153 -19.41 -10.73 9.63
N ARG A 154 -18.45 -10.29 10.45
CA ARG A 154 -18.11 -8.86 10.62
C ARG A 154 -17.09 -8.36 9.59
N ALA A 155 -16.57 -9.24 8.75
CA ALA A 155 -15.46 -9.01 7.82
C ALA A 155 -14.28 -8.32 8.51
N THR A 156 -13.88 -8.82 9.67
CA THR A 156 -12.75 -8.25 10.42
C THR A 156 -11.50 -8.31 9.57
N ASN A 157 -10.81 -7.18 9.40
CA ASN A 157 -9.58 -7.13 8.62
C ASN A 157 -8.48 -7.92 9.33
N ILE A 158 -7.91 -8.90 8.63
CA ILE A 158 -6.77 -9.69 9.08
C ILE A 158 -5.56 -9.32 8.22
N THR A 159 -4.41 -9.28 8.87
CA THR A 159 -3.13 -8.97 8.22
C THR A 159 -2.46 -10.26 7.78
N PRO A 160 -1.70 -10.28 6.67
CA PRO A 160 -1.11 -11.52 6.16
C PRO A 160 -0.25 -12.29 7.17
N ASP A 161 0.41 -11.60 8.10
CA ASP A 161 1.23 -12.20 9.16
C ASP A 161 0.44 -12.99 10.22
N LYS A 162 -0.88 -12.84 10.26
CA LYS A 162 -1.76 -13.52 11.23
C LYS A 162 -2.40 -14.79 10.68
N ILE A 163 -2.15 -15.11 9.42
CA ILE A 163 -2.67 -16.31 8.77
C ILE A 163 -1.56 -17.35 8.73
N SER A 164 -1.91 -18.62 8.89
CA SER A 164 -0.97 -19.74 8.83
C SER A 164 -1.34 -20.70 7.70
N GLY A 165 -0.33 -21.29 7.07
CA GLY A 165 -0.52 -22.27 5.99
C GLY A 165 0.38 -21.99 4.79
N GLU A 166 0.30 -22.88 3.79
CA GLU A 166 1.11 -22.77 2.58
C GLU A 166 0.64 -21.64 1.67
N SER A 167 -0.67 -21.47 1.49
CA SER A 167 -1.25 -20.42 0.64
C SER A 167 -0.86 -19.00 1.05
N VAL A 168 -0.74 -18.72 2.35
CA VAL A 168 -0.25 -17.41 2.81
C VAL A 168 1.27 -17.27 2.65
N ARG A 169 2.05 -18.35 2.78
CA ARG A 169 3.49 -18.33 2.49
C ARG A 169 3.73 -18.00 1.02
N GLU A 170 2.98 -18.63 0.13
CA GLU A 170 2.97 -18.37 -1.31
C GLU A 170 2.63 -16.90 -1.62
N LEU A 171 1.56 -16.36 -1.01
CA LEU A 171 1.20 -14.94 -1.13
C LEU A 171 2.36 -14.01 -0.74
N ILE A 172 2.92 -14.28 0.44
CA ILE A 172 3.98 -13.46 1.03
C ILE A 172 5.26 -13.51 0.18
N GLN A 173 5.63 -14.68 -0.36
CA GLN A 173 6.77 -14.82 -1.28
C GLN A 173 6.53 -14.09 -2.60
N ARG A 174 5.31 -14.13 -3.13
CA ARG A 174 4.98 -13.41 -4.36
C ARG A 174 5.06 -11.89 -4.19
N CYS A 175 4.64 -11.40 -3.02
CA CYS A 175 4.74 -10.00 -2.62
C CYS A 175 6.22 -9.57 -2.43
N ASP A 176 7.08 -10.41 -1.84
CA ASP A 176 8.53 -10.16 -1.78
C ASP A 176 9.12 -10.00 -3.17
N GLN A 177 8.76 -10.89 -4.09
CA GLN A 177 9.27 -10.83 -5.45
C GLN A 177 8.87 -9.53 -6.13
N HIS A 178 7.63 -9.06 -5.93
CA HIS A 178 7.21 -7.76 -6.46
C HIS A 178 7.97 -6.60 -5.83
N LEU A 179 8.24 -6.64 -4.52
CA LEU A 179 9.05 -5.61 -3.88
C LEU A 179 10.46 -5.52 -4.49
N LYS A 180 11.09 -6.67 -4.80
CA LYS A 180 12.36 -6.71 -5.53
C LYS A 180 12.25 -6.09 -6.91
N GLU A 181 11.23 -6.48 -7.69
CA GLU A 181 10.98 -5.92 -9.02
C GLU A 181 10.86 -4.39 -8.96
N VAL A 182 10.09 -3.84 -8.04
CA VAL A 182 9.92 -2.38 -7.88
C VAL A 182 11.25 -1.70 -7.52
N VAL A 183 12.02 -2.28 -6.59
CA VAL A 183 13.32 -1.76 -6.18
C VAL A 183 14.31 -1.73 -7.35
N GLU A 184 14.33 -2.77 -8.18
CA GLU A 184 15.19 -2.88 -9.36
C GLU A 184 14.77 -1.90 -10.46
N ILE A 185 13.47 -1.89 -10.82
CA ILE A 185 12.92 -1.04 -11.89
C ILE A 185 13.15 0.45 -11.61
N MET A 186 12.97 0.87 -10.35
CA MET A 186 13.13 2.28 -9.96
C MET A 186 14.56 2.63 -9.49
N ASP A 187 15.45 1.63 -9.42
CA ASP A 187 16.79 1.77 -8.84
C ASP A 187 16.75 2.42 -7.43
N ILE A 188 15.89 1.88 -6.57
CA ILE A 188 15.72 2.31 -5.17
C ILE A 188 16.97 2.00 -4.37
N LYS A 189 17.43 2.97 -3.58
CA LYS A 189 18.60 2.84 -2.70
C LYS A 189 18.24 2.73 -1.22
N ARG A 190 17.04 3.18 -0.85
CA ARG A 190 16.56 3.16 0.54
C ARG A 190 15.10 2.73 0.60
N VAL A 191 14.74 1.91 1.59
CA VAL A 191 13.36 1.55 1.91
C VAL A 191 13.04 1.97 3.34
N ILE A 192 11.96 2.73 3.50
CA ILE A 192 11.38 3.09 4.79
C ILE A 192 10.19 2.16 5.05
N GLY A 193 10.36 1.19 5.95
CA GLY A 193 9.27 0.32 6.40
C GLY A 193 8.34 1.05 7.37
N VAL A 194 7.08 1.23 6.99
CA VAL A 194 6.04 1.85 7.83
C VAL A 194 5.46 0.81 8.79
N GLY A 195 6.03 0.74 9.99
CA GLY A 195 5.69 -0.25 11.01
C GLY A 195 6.49 -1.56 10.91
N LYS A 196 6.38 -2.37 11.96
CA LYS A 196 7.23 -3.57 12.17
C LYS A 196 7.05 -4.66 11.11
N TYR A 197 5.85 -4.82 10.56
CA TYR A 197 5.63 -5.76 9.47
C TYR A 197 6.46 -5.36 8.24
N ALA A 198 6.31 -4.12 7.78
CA ALA A 198 6.96 -3.64 6.56
C ALA A 198 8.48 -3.64 6.71
N GLU A 199 9.01 -3.22 7.86
CA GLU A 199 10.44 -3.32 8.20
C GLU A 199 10.94 -4.77 8.08
N LYS A 200 10.25 -5.72 8.72
CA LYS A 200 10.64 -7.13 8.68
C LYS A 200 10.59 -7.69 7.26
N ARG A 201 9.56 -7.37 6.49
CA ARG A 201 9.41 -7.84 5.10
C ARG A 201 10.47 -7.25 4.19
N ALA A 202 10.76 -5.95 4.28
CA ALA A 202 11.85 -5.34 3.52
C ALA A 202 13.19 -6.06 3.80
N ASN A 203 13.52 -6.29 5.08
CA ASN A 203 14.77 -6.96 5.48
C ASN A 203 14.86 -8.39 4.94
N GLN A 204 13.75 -9.11 4.88
CA GLN A 204 13.71 -10.48 4.38
C GLN A 204 13.75 -10.54 2.85
N ALA A 205 12.91 -9.74 2.18
CA ALA A 205 12.80 -9.72 0.74
C ALA A 205 14.07 -9.22 0.07
N LEU A 206 14.65 -8.13 0.57
CA LEU A 206 15.77 -7.42 -0.07
C LEU A 206 17.14 -7.87 0.47
N LYS A 207 17.18 -8.97 1.20
CA LYS A 207 18.44 -9.52 1.73
C LYS A 207 19.42 -9.79 0.57
N GLY A 208 20.61 -9.19 0.66
CA GLY A 208 21.66 -9.32 -0.35
C GLY A 208 21.63 -8.26 -1.45
N MET A 209 20.61 -7.39 -1.49
CA MET A 209 20.59 -6.22 -2.35
C MET A 209 21.28 -5.04 -1.66
N ASN A 210 21.89 -4.14 -2.44
CA ASN A 210 22.52 -2.92 -1.93
C ASN A 210 21.46 -1.82 -1.66
N VAL A 211 20.60 -2.06 -0.67
CA VAL A 211 19.49 -1.18 -0.29
C VAL A 211 19.51 -0.95 1.21
N GLU A 212 19.52 0.29 1.64
CA GLU A 212 19.40 0.66 3.05
C GLU A 212 17.95 0.47 3.53
N ILE A 213 17.77 -0.17 4.68
CA ILE A 213 16.45 -0.39 5.25
C ILE A 213 16.36 0.33 6.59
N VAL A 214 15.45 1.30 6.66
CA VAL A 214 15.10 2.04 7.87
C VAL A 214 13.62 1.86 8.16
N SER A 215 13.16 2.29 9.32
CA SER A 215 11.75 2.16 9.70
C SER A 215 11.22 3.40 10.41
N CYS A 216 9.90 3.58 10.31
CA CYS A 216 9.16 4.56 11.09
C CYS A 216 7.93 3.90 11.71
N TRP A 217 7.33 4.58 12.68
CA TRP A 217 6.10 4.13 13.31
C TRP A 217 4.93 4.22 12.33
N HIS A 218 4.00 3.25 12.42
CA HIS A 218 2.81 3.27 11.59
C HIS A 218 1.88 4.43 12.01
N PRO A 219 1.29 5.20 11.06
CA PRO A 219 0.38 6.32 11.35
C PRO A 219 -0.99 5.93 11.93
N SER A 220 -1.21 4.65 12.25
CA SER A 220 -2.54 4.14 12.56
C SER A 220 -3.08 4.76 13.85
N PRO A 221 -4.36 5.15 13.91
CA PRO A 221 -4.97 5.61 15.16
C PRO A 221 -4.97 4.52 16.25
N ALA A 222 -4.79 3.24 15.90
CA ALA A 222 -4.65 2.17 16.88
C ALA A 222 -3.28 2.16 17.59
N SER A 223 -2.30 2.90 17.10
CA SER A 223 -0.97 3.00 17.70
C SER A 223 -0.91 4.14 18.72
N PRO A 224 -0.62 3.88 20.01
CA PRO A 224 -0.44 4.92 21.01
C PRO A 224 0.65 5.92 20.62
N LEU A 225 1.74 5.43 20.03
CA LEU A 225 2.87 6.24 19.55
C LEU A 225 2.44 7.21 18.42
N ALA A 226 1.49 6.80 17.58
CA ALA A 226 0.97 7.64 16.49
C ALA A 226 0.09 8.80 16.99
N ASN A 227 -0.48 8.68 18.19
CA ASN A 227 -1.39 9.65 18.77
C ASN A 227 -0.74 10.55 19.84
N ARG A 228 0.40 10.12 20.39
CA ARG A 228 1.15 10.85 21.42
C ARG A 228 1.43 12.29 20.99
N ASN A 229 1.26 13.24 21.92
CA ASN A 229 1.42 14.68 21.68
C ASN A 229 0.67 15.18 20.43
N LYS A 230 -0.59 14.73 20.25
CA LYS A 230 -1.42 15.06 19.07
C LYS A 230 -0.72 14.68 17.75
N GLY A 231 -0.05 13.53 17.77
CA GLY A 231 0.73 12.97 16.66
C GLY A 231 2.03 13.70 16.32
N LYS A 232 2.51 14.62 17.18
CA LYS A 232 3.78 15.34 16.94
C LYS A 232 4.95 14.36 16.83
N ASP A 233 5.01 13.41 17.76
CA ASP A 233 6.12 12.46 17.85
C ASP A 233 6.18 11.53 16.64
N TRP A 234 5.02 11.10 16.13
CA TRP A 234 4.97 10.34 14.89
C TRP A 234 5.48 11.16 13.70
N ARG A 235 5.10 12.44 13.61
CA ARG A 235 5.59 13.33 12.55
C ARG A 235 7.10 13.54 12.63
N GLU A 236 7.67 13.65 13.83
CA GLU A 236 9.11 13.76 14.04
C GLU A 236 9.83 12.45 13.68
N ASN A 237 9.29 11.31 14.09
CA ASN A 237 9.87 10.00 13.80
C ASN A 237 9.92 9.67 12.30
N ILE A 238 8.88 9.99 11.53
CA ILE A 238 8.94 9.78 10.07
C ILE A 238 9.85 10.81 9.40
N ARG A 239 9.84 12.08 9.83
CA ARG A 239 10.74 13.11 9.25
C ARG A 239 12.21 12.81 9.46
N SER A 240 12.59 12.17 10.58
CA SER A 240 13.99 11.83 10.82
C SER A 240 14.53 10.76 9.87
N VAL A 241 13.68 10.08 9.10
CA VAL A 241 14.08 9.04 8.13
C VAL A 241 13.73 9.39 6.68
N LEU A 242 13.03 10.50 6.44
CA LEU A 242 12.79 11.02 5.09
C LEU A 242 14.08 11.62 4.51
N PRO A 243 14.34 11.48 3.20
CA PRO A 243 15.43 12.18 2.51
C PRO A 243 15.15 13.69 2.40
#